data_AF-A0A370FUP7-F1
#
_entry.id   AF-A0A370FUP7-F1
#
_cell.length_a   1.000
_cell.length_b   1.000
_cell.length_c   1.000
_cell.angle_alpha   90.00
_cell.angle_beta   90.00
_cell.angle_gamma   90.00
#
_symmetry.space_group_name_H-M   'P 1'
#
loop_
_entity.id
_entity.type
_entity.pdbx_description
1 polymer ?
#
loop_
_entity_poly.entity_id
_entity_poly.type
_entity_poly.pdbx_seq_one_letter_code
_entity_poly.pdbx_strand_id
1 'polypeptide(L)'
;MMFEASGDRIGPPEVPPVERDGVRYAQAADGRALGHAQQCGVLEATDARTGAALWSLVVYGNQADPALEADVQWVYFQSMAFDGAGRLRIENEDGQAFLVDVDTRTVKAAP
;
A
#
# COMPACT_ATOMS: atom_id res chain seq x y z
N MET A 1 25.37 -19.93 -18.29
CA MET A 1 25.62 -19.07 -17.13
C MET A 1 24.38 -19.14 -16.28
N MET A 2 24.54 -19.53 -15.01
CA MET A 2 23.48 -19.76 -14.04
C MET A 2 23.41 -18.50 -13.18
N PHE A 3 22.25 -17.85 -13.10
CA PHE A 3 21.97 -16.81 -12.12
C PHE A 3 20.76 -17.30 -11.32
N GLU A 4 21.03 -18.10 -10.29
CA GLU A 4 20.06 -18.35 -9.23
C GLU A 4 20.18 -17.19 -8.24
N ALA A 5 19.26 -16.24 -8.31
CA ALA A 5 19.04 -15.30 -7.23
C ALA A 5 17.91 -15.86 -6.37
N SER A 6 18.23 -16.78 -5.46
CA SER A 6 17.30 -17.13 -4.38
C SER A 6 17.46 -16.08 -3.29
N GLY A 7 16.67 -15.01 -3.39
CA GLY A 7 16.59 -13.96 -2.38
C GLY A 7 15.50 -14.33 -1.37
N ASP A 8 15.89 -14.94 -0.25
CA ASP A 8 14.97 -15.20 0.86
C ASP A 8 14.51 -13.85 1.44
N ARG A 9 13.30 -13.41 1.07
CA ARG A 9 12.74 -12.14 1.53
C ARG A 9 12.05 -12.34 2.87
N ILE A 10 12.28 -11.44 3.81
CA ILE A 10 11.42 -11.35 5.00
C ILE A 10 10.00 -11.04 4.52
N GLY A 11 9.02 -11.81 5.01
CA GLY A 11 7.61 -11.61 4.68
C GLY A 11 7.16 -10.18 4.98
N PRO A 12 6.09 -9.71 4.31
CA PRO A 12 5.65 -8.33 4.48
C PRO A 12 5.31 -8.03 5.94
N PRO A 13 5.59 -6.81 6.44
CA PRO A 13 5.20 -6.42 7.79
C PRO A 13 3.68 -6.44 7.93
N GLU A 14 3.20 -6.87 9.10
CA GLU A 14 1.80 -6.73 9.44
C GLU A 14 1.52 -5.27 9.82
N VAL A 15 0.90 -4.52 8.91
CA VAL A 15 0.49 -3.13 9.15
C VAL A 15 -0.98 -3.10 9.56
N PRO A 16 -1.31 -2.73 10.81
CA PRO A 16 -2.69 -2.64 11.24
C PRO A 16 -3.46 -1.61 10.41
N PRO A 17 -4.72 -1.90 10.08
CA PRO A 17 -5.62 -0.92 9.50
C PRO A 17 -5.81 0.28 10.43
N VAL A 18 -6.05 1.45 9.85
CA VAL A 18 -6.47 2.63 10.60
C VAL A 18 -7.91 2.97 10.26
N GLU A 19 -8.66 3.46 11.23
CA GLU A 19 -10.06 3.84 11.04
C GLU A 19 -10.26 5.32 11.30
N ARG A 20 -11.11 5.95 10.50
CA ARG A 20 -11.61 7.31 10.75
C ARG A 20 -12.96 7.51 10.10
N ASP A 21 -13.87 8.16 10.82
CA ASP A 21 -15.19 8.57 10.32
C ASP A 21 -16.00 7.41 9.71
N GLY A 22 -15.86 6.21 10.29
CA GLY A 22 -16.55 5.00 9.85
C GLY A 22 -15.92 4.31 8.63
N VAL A 23 -14.74 4.75 8.19
CA VAL A 23 -13.97 4.14 7.09
C VAL A 23 -12.73 3.47 7.65
N ARG A 24 -12.49 2.22 7.25
CA ARG A 24 -11.28 1.46 7.52
C ARG A 24 -10.34 1.55 6.33
N TYR A 25 -9.11 1.94 6.59
CA TYR A 25 -8.03 2.08 5.62
C TYR A 25 -6.98 1.00 5.87
N ALA A 26 -6.65 0.23 4.85
CA ALA A 26 -5.63 -0.82 4.96
C ALA A 26 -4.83 -0.95 3.67
N GLN A 27 -3.67 -1.58 3.74
CA GLN A 27 -3.02 -2.07 2.52
C GLN A 27 -3.94 -3.08 1.84
N ALA A 28 -4.14 -2.93 0.53
CA ALA A 28 -4.85 -3.92 -0.26
C ALA A 28 -4.07 -5.25 -0.24
N ALA A 29 -4.77 -6.36 -0.01
CA ALA A 29 -4.18 -7.70 -0.08
C ALA A 29 -3.66 -8.02 -1.50
N ASP A 30 -4.39 -7.56 -2.52
CA ASP A 30 -4.00 -7.60 -3.92
C ASP A 30 -4.58 -6.39 -4.67
N GLY A 31 -3.71 -5.44 -5.01
CA GLY A 31 -4.09 -4.26 -5.79
C GLY A 31 -4.64 -4.59 -7.18
N ARG A 32 -4.24 -5.71 -7.80
CA ARG A 32 -4.74 -6.15 -9.11
C ARG A 32 -6.17 -6.65 -9.01
N ALA A 33 -6.52 -7.35 -7.94
CA ALA A 33 -7.90 -7.76 -7.66
C ALA A 33 -8.85 -6.55 -7.50
N LEU A 34 -8.31 -5.39 -7.12
CA LEU A 34 -9.03 -4.12 -7.05
C LEU A 34 -9.00 -3.30 -8.35
N GLY A 35 -8.46 -3.86 -9.45
CA GLY A 35 -8.46 -3.24 -10.78
C GLY A 35 -7.23 -2.38 -11.11
N HIS A 36 -6.19 -2.39 -10.28
CA HIS A 36 -4.94 -1.65 -10.54
C HIS A 36 -3.93 -2.49 -11.34
N ALA A 37 -2.92 -1.83 -11.92
CA ALA A 37 -1.86 -2.51 -12.67
C ALA A 37 -0.79 -3.19 -11.78
N GLN A 38 -0.86 -3.01 -10.46
CA GLN A 38 0.17 -3.41 -9.50
C GLN A 38 -0.41 -4.16 -8.30
N GLN A 39 0.41 -5.05 -7.72
CA GLN A 39 0.07 -5.86 -6.55
C GLN A 39 0.09 -5.02 -5.26
N CYS A 40 1.21 -4.35 -5.00
CA CYS A 40 1.48 -3.64 -3.76
C CYS A 40 1.37 -2.12 -3.93
N GLY A 41 1.53 -1.34 -2.86
CA GLY A 41 1.44 0.12 -2.93
C GLY A 41 0.04 0.67 -3.15
N VAL A 42 -1.00 -0.14 -2.90
CA VAL A 42 -2.42 0.22 -3.04
C VAL A 42 -3.07 0.29 -1.66
N LEU A 43 -3.74 1.41 -1.39
CA LEU A 43 -4.60 1.62 -0.24
C LEU A 43 -6.03 1.19 -0.58
N GLU A 44 -6.63 0.38 0.29
CA GLU A 44 -8.03 0.01 0.24
C GLU A 44 -8.81 0.74 1.34
N ALA A 45 -9.96 1.29 0.98
CA ALA A 45 -10.92 1.89 1.90
C ALA A 45 -12.23 1.09 1.91
N THR A 46 -12.63 0.64 3.09
CA THR A 46 -13.88 -0.10 3.31
C THR A 46 -14.73 0.55 4.39
N ASP A 47 -16.05 0.35 4.34
CA ASP A 47 -16.94 0.73 5.43
C ASP A 47 -16.58 -0.09 6.68
N ALA A 48 -16.22 0.55 7.78
CA ALA A 48 -15.67 -0.09 8.97
C ALA A 48 -16.69 -1.04 9.66
N ARG A 49 -17.99 -0.80 9.46
CA ARG A 49 -19.05 -1.60 10.09
C ARG A 49 -19.41 -2.83 9.25
N THR A 50 -19.44 -2.69 7.93
CA THR A 50 -19.96 -3.71 7.02
C THR A 50 -18.87 -4.43 6.23
N GLY A 51 -17.66 -3.87 6.18
CA GLY A 51 -16.58 -4.34 5.33
C GLY A 51 -16.80 -4.08 3.84
N ALA A 52 -17.85 -3.33 3.46
CA ALA A 52 -18.13 -3.05 2.06
C ALA A 52 -17.02 -2.18 1.44
N ALA A 53 -16.56 -2.54 0.25
CA ALA A 53 -15.59 -1.73 -0.50
C ALA A 53 -16.17 -0.35 -0.82
N LEU A 54 -15.40 0.71 -0.52
CA LEU A 54 -15.76 2.10 -0.84
C LEU A 54 -14.94 2.61 -2.03
N TRP A 55 -13.61 2.45 -1.96
CA TRP A 55 -12.69 2.82 -3.03
C TRP A 55 -11.30 2.24 -2.78
N SER A 56 -10.43 2.31 -3.79
CA SER A 56 -9.00 1.99 -3.68
C SER A 56 -8.15 3.04 -4.40
N LEU A 57 -6.89 3.19 -3.98
CA LEU A 57 -5.99 4.24 -4.46
C LEU A 57 -4.54 3.74 -4.52
N VAL A 58 -3.85 3.98 -5.64
CA VAL A 58 -2.40 3.77 -5.74
C VAL A 58 -1.68 4.87 -4.97
N VAL A 59 -0.91 4.50 -3.95
CA VAL A 59 -0.14 5.42 -3.10
C VAL A 59 1.24 5.68 -3.69
N TYR A 60 1.89 4.64 -4.20
CA TYR A 60 3.16 4.73 -4.90
C TYR A 60 3.24 3.66 -5.98
N GLY A 61 4.05 3.90 -7.02
CA GLY A 61 4.28 2.92 -8.06
C GLY A 61 5.13 1.77 -7.56
N ASN A 62 4.70 0.53 -7.82
CA ASN A 62 5.48 -0.68 -7.61
C ASN A 62 5.28 -1.62 -8.81
N GLN A 63 5.75 -1.17 -9.98
CA GLN A 63 5.71 -1.99 -11.18
C GLN A 63 6.92 -2.93 -11.15
N ALA A 64 6.65 -4.23 -11.01
CA ALA A 64 7.67 -5.26 -11.09
C ALA A 64 8.17 -5.41 -12.54
N ASP A 65 9.48 -5.58 -12.71
CA ASP A 65 10.08 -6.00 -13.96
C ASP A 65 9.59 -7.42 -14.30
N PRO A 66 8.93 -7.64 -15.44
CA PRO A 66 8.42 -8.96 -15.82
C PRO A 66 9.53 -9.99 -16.12
N ALA A 67 10.78 -9.56 -16.28
CA ALA A 67 11.92 -10.45 -16.50
C ALA A 67 12.51 -11.01 -15.20
N LEU A 68 12.09 -10.49 -14.04
CA LEU A 68 12.56 -10.89 -12.72
C LEU A 68 11.42 -11.55 -11.93
N GLU A 69 11.76 -12.29 -10.89
CA GLU A 69 10.78 -12.86 -9.97
C GLU A 69 9.95 -11.73 -9.33
N ALA A 70 8.62 -11.84 -9.33
CA ALA A 70 7.76 -10.69 -9.06
C ALA A 70 7.68 -10.33 -7.56
N ASP A 71 7.62 -11.34 -6.70
CA ASP A 71 7.39 -11.18 -5.26
C ASP A 71 8.61 -10.63 -4.52
N VAL A 72 9.82 -10.94 -4.99
CA VAL A 72 11.04 -10.32 -4.47
C VAL A 72 11.11 -8.80 -4.73
N GLN A 73 10.30 -8.29 -5.67
CA GLN A 73 10.23 -6.86 -6.05
C GLN A 73 9.09 -6.10 -5.36
N TRP A 74 8.23 -6.79 -4.62
CA TRP A 74 7.05 -6.17 -4.01
C TRP A 74 7.43 -5.31 -2.81
N VAL A 75 7.05 -4.04 -2.85
CA VAL A 75 7.30 -3.08 -1.75
C VAL A 75 5.99 -2.81 -1.04
N TYR A 76 5.88 -3.26 0.21
CA TYR A 76 4.68 -3.17 1.04
C TYR A 76 4.66 -1.89 1.88
N PHE A 77 3.49 -1.57 2.45
CA PHE A 77 3.44 -0.57 3.50
C PHE A 77 4.20 -1.11 4.71
N GLN A 78 4.92 -0.22 5.37
CA GLN A 78 5.62 -0.47 6.62
C GLN A 78 4.89 0.17 7.80
N SER A 79 4.24 1.31 7.59
CA SER A 79 3.41 1.96 8.61
C SER A 79 2.27 2.78 8.03
N MET A 80 1.21 2.94 8.81
CA MET A 80 0.05 3.77 8.50
C MET A 80 -0.38 4.53 9.76
N ALA A 81 -0.46 5.85 9.67
CA ALA A 81 -0.98 6.68 10.75
C ALA A 81 -1.49 8.02 10.21
N PHE A 82 -2.54 8.55 10.83
CA PHE A 82 -2.98 9.90 10.51
C PHE A 82 -2.07 10.95 11.15
N ASP A 83 -1.68 11.95 10.37
CA ASP A 83 -0.92 13.10 10.84
C ASP A 83 -1.82 14.12 11.56
N GLY A 84 -1.21 15.08 12.25
CA GLY A 84 -1.93 16.14 12.97
C GLY A 84 -2.72 17.10 12.07
N ALA A 85 -2.53 17.06 10.76
CA ALA A 85 -3.29 17.81 9.77
C ALA A 85 -4.44 16.99 9.16
N GLY A 86 -4.64 15.76 9.61
CA GLY A 86 -5.72 14.90 9.15
C GLY A 86 -5.38 14.00 7.94
N ARG A 87 -4.17 14.06 7.40
CA ARG A 87 -3.78 13.23 6.24
C ARG A 87 -3.26 11.88 6.69
N LEU A 88 -3.52 10.83 5.91
CA LEU A 88 -2.98 9.51 6.17
C LEU A 88 -1.51 9.47 5.71
N ARG A 89 -0.58 9.39 6.66
CA ARG A 89 0.82 9.13 6.38
C ARG A 89 1.04 7.63 6.22
N ILE A 90 1.66 7.25 5.11
CA ILE A 90 2.03 5.86 4.79
C ILE A 90 3.52 5.83 4.52
N GLU A 91 4.25 4.94 5.18
CA GLU A 91 5.64 4.64 4.88
C GLU A 91 5.70 3.26 4.22
N ASN A 92 6.60 3.07 3.25
CA ASN A 92 6.84 1.77 2.62
C ASN A 92 8.15 1.13 3.12
N GLU A 93 8.41 -0.10 2.72
CA GLU A 93 9.62 -0.85 3.15
C GLU A 93 10.94 -0.22 2.67
N ASP A 94 10.90 0.63 1.64
CA ASP A 94 12.06 1.40 1.16
C ASP A 94 12.30 2.69 1.97
N GLY A 95 11.51 2.93 3.02
CA GLY A 95 11.59 4.13 3.86
C GLY A 95 11.04 5.39 3.19
N GLN A 96 10.35 5.25 2.06
CA GLN A 96 9.67 6.37 1.41
C GLN A 96 8.35 6.64 2.13
N ALA A 97 8.04 7.91 2.36
CA ALA A 97 6.82 8.33 3.00
C ALA A 97 5.91 9.12 2.07
N PHE A 98 4.60 8.91 2.21
CA PHE A 98 3.55 9.48 1.39
C PHE A 98 2.47 10.06 2.30
N LEU A 99 1.87 11.16 1.87
CA LEU A 99 0.72 11.79 2.53
C LEU A 99 -0.48 11.64 1.60
N VAL A 100 -1.50 10.94 2.09
CA VAL A 100 -2.76 10.71 1.40
C VAL A 100 -3.84 11.58 2.02
N ASP A 101 -4.50 12.37 1.17
CA ASP A 101 -5.74 13.04 1.52
C ASP A 101 -6.90 12.10 1.17
N VAL A 102 -7.58 11.57 2.20
CA VAL A 102 -8.58 10.50 2.03
C VAL A 102 -9.92 11.00 1.48
N ASP A 103 -10.20 12.29 1.62
CA ASP A 103 -11.43 12.91 1.13
C ASP A 103 -11.33 13.18 -0.37
N THR A 104 -10.19 13.75 -0.80
CA THR A 104 -9.92 14.08 -2.22
C THR A 104 -9.26 12.94 -2.98
N ARG A 105 -8.78 11.90 -2.28
CA ARG A 105 -8.08 10.72 -2.83
C ARG A 105 -6.83 11.10 -3.60
N THR A 106 -6.07 12.05 -3.06
CA THR A 106 -4.82 12.52 -3.66
C THR A 106 -3.62 12.10 -2.82
N VAL A 107 -2.49 11.93 -3.50
CA VAL A 107 -1.24 11.46 -2.87
C VAL A 107 -0.11 12.40 -3.23
N LYS A 108 0.77 12.65 -2.26
CA LYS A 108 2.04 13.35 -2.47
C LYS A 108 3.15 12.68 -1.67
N ALA A 109 4.39 12.81 -2.13
CA ALA A 109 5.55 12.48 -1.31
C ALA A 109 5.53 13.34 -0.03
N ALA A 110 5.82 12.70 1.10
CA ALA A 110 6.09 13.43 2.33
C ALA A 110 7.46 14.13 2.23
N PRO A 111 7.63 15.30 2.87
CA PRO A 111 8.92 15.96 2.99
C PRO A 111 9.90 15.16 3.85
#